data_AF-A0A2E8D9Q9-F1
#
_entry.id   AF-A0A2E8D9Q9-F1
#
_cell.length_a   1.000
_cell.length_b   1.000
_cell.length_c   1.000
_cell.angle_alpha   90.00
_cell.angle_beta   90.00
_cell.angle_gamma   90.00
#
_symmetry.space_group_name_H-M   'P 1'
#
loop_
_entity.id
_entity.type
_entity.pdbx_description
1 polymer ?
#
loop_
_entity_poly.entity_id
_entity_poly.type
_entity_poly.pdbx_seq_one_letter_code
_entity_poly.pdbx_strand_id
1 'polypeptide(L)'
;MRVAGEIVDTRGNIRDPWPTFRTLPDETSYAHRFNPEGRFNFSFSIGACQRQRSPKNTYGIYANPPAFDTIWEKHRHRVAFHIVNGDYTYEETLDGTAAGIESNYKLHLNRGRSLNRLLKHVPLLTMYNDHEVTDNIDGSGEVGRGDGNYLVRDPALRVWRYYADWANGNRAQTGRVRFGNAKLRAGSDVLHDSDADFSKLDLAQVSTLHIGPFFKGAQKPKAAERGGKNVGVYSVRRVIDATHLQLDRPLQQTNEAPYSVGTHHYFDRIVGNCHFLFLDTRGERSKWLGVKRSHDADRFVLGETQKTWFLDKVKNTEAEFIFIVSPDPWFIYHSAYHVRGDSTESKGDGYCGYVHEREELTTVLDAIPKPVLLLTGDVHHPVAAQITDNVWEFLVSPVNSANHPIGTAGLPPLGGWFDSEGRTIKIKWLGGYPDNVHYLRQRHTVYSVISVNNIVKAGRKEGPGYQFLAYDAPQVVVSFHDGYTGELLYSEGISTIDAKPPGKPGEKKNRFGHWNK
;
A
#
# COMPACT_ATOMS: atom_id res chain seq x y z
N MET A 1 17.51 28.01 3.05
CA MET A 1 18.74 28.79 3.29
C MET A 1 19.10 28.67 4.76
N ARG A 2 20.38 28.50 5.11
CA ARG A 2 20.82 28.54 6.51
C ARG A 2 21.55 29.85 6.78
N VAL A 3 21.16 30.57 7.83
CA VAL A 3 21.85 31.77 8.30
C VAL A 3 22.22 31.52 9.76
N ALA A 4 23.50 31.61 10.09
CA ALA A 4 24.02 31.32 11.43
C ALA A 4 23.63 29.92 11.98
N GLY A 5 23.59 28.89 11.11
CA GLY A 5 23.24 27.52 11.49
C GLY A 5 21.73 27.22 11.51
N GLU A 6 20.89 28.24 11.60
CA GLU A 6 19.43 28.12 11.63
C GLU A 6 18.83 28.06 10.22
N ILE A 7 17.77 27.25 10.05
CA ILE A 7 17.01 27.20 8.80
C ILE A 7 16.10 28.42 8.74
N VAL A 8 16.37 29.32 7.78
CA VAL A 8 15.56 30.53 7.59
C VAL A 8 14.35 30.20 6.72
N ASP A 9 13.15 30.54 7.21
CA ASP A 9 11.91 30.48 6.45
C ASP A 9 11.88 31.60 5.40
N THR A 10 12.15 31.25 4.15
CA THR A 10 12.13 32.19 3.01
C THR A 10 10.79 32.23 2.29
N ARG A 11 9.72 31.65 2.86
CA ARG A 11 8.41 31.50 2.20
C ARG A 11 7.60 32.80 2.35
N GLY A 12 7.84 33.79 1.48
CA GLY A 12 7.20 35.12 1.58
C GLY A 12 5.67 35.17 1.44
N ASN A 13 5.03 34.11 0.94
CA ASN A 13 3.57 34.06 0.69
C ASN A 13 2.85 32.93 1.45
N ILE A 14 3.48 32.30 2.44
CA ILE A 14 2.89 31.20 3.22
C ILE A 14 2.67 31.67 4.66
N ARG A 15 1.40 31.82 5.05
CA ARG A 15 1.00 32.17 6.42
C ARG A 15 0.79 30.95 7.33
N ASP A 16 0.97 29.74 6.80
CA ASP A 16 0.85 28.51 7.58
C ASP A 16 1.96 28.42 8.64
N PRO A 17 1.67 27.89 9.84
CA PRO A 17 2.69 27.62 10.84
C PRO A 17 3.82 26.75 10.27
N TRP A 18 5.00 26.87 10.88
CA TRP A 18 6.15 26.02 10.54
C TRP A 18 5.74 24.54 10.66
N PRO A 19 6.24 23.64 9.79
CA PRO A 19 5.96 22.21 9.91
C PRO A 19 6.36 21.71 11.30
N THR A 20 5.47 20.95 11.94
CA THR A 20 5.69 20.33 13.25
C THR A 20 4.98 19.00 13.26
N PHE A 21 5.70 17.91 13.54
CA PHE A 21 5.08 16.60 13.74
C PHE A 21 5.34 16.11 15.16
N ARG A 22 4.42 15.27 15.66
CA ARG A 22 4.53 14.63 16.98
C ARG A 22 5.24 13.29 16.82
N THR A 23 6.29 13.06 17.60
CA THR A 23 6.88 11.72 17.72
C THR A 23 5.91 10.80 18.47
N LEU A 24 5.95 9.51 18.16
CA LEU A 24 5.18 8.53 18.92
C LEU A 24 5.72 8.43 20.37
N PRO A 25 4.86 8.09 21.34
CA PRO A 25 5.30 7.74 22.68
C PRO A 25 6.25 6.55 22.67
N ASP A 26 7.17 6.52 23.62
CA ASP A 26 7.96 5.33 23.96
C ASP A 26 7.27 4.49 25.04
N GLU A 27 7.85 3.33 25.34
CA GLU A 27 7.39 2.41 26.39
C GLU A 27 7.33 3.01 27.79
N THR A 28 8.04 4.11 28.05
CA THR A 28 8.07 4.77 29.36
C THR A 28 6.96 5.81 29.52
N SER A 29 6.49 6.36 28.39
CA SER A 29 5.57 7.51 28.34
C SER A 29 4.22 7.22 29.03
N TYR A 30 3.78 5.96 29.00
CA TYR A 30 2.51 5.51 29.59
C TYR A 30 2.69 4.37 30.61
N ALA A 31 3.93 4.08 31.01
CA ALA A 31 4.21 3.03 31.98
C ALA A 31 3.52 3.31 33.31
N HIS A 32 2.83 2.31 33.85
CA HIS A 32 2.14 2.37 35.12
C HIS A 32 1.98 0.98 35.72
N ARG A 33 1.75 0.84 37.03
CA ARG A 33 1.51 -0.49 37.66
C ARG A 33 0.30 -1.24 37.07
N PHE A 34 -0.63 -0.53 36.44
CA PHE A 34 -1.81 -1.08 35.74
C PHE A 34 -1.65 -1.09 34.21
N ASN A 35 -0.47 -0.72 33.71
CA ASN A 35 -0.06 -0.72 32.31
C ASN A 35 1.47 -0.95 32.24
N PRO A 36 1.96 -2.12 32.69
CA PRO A 36 3.39 -2.37 32.84
C PRO A 36 4.16 -2.37 31.51
N GLU A 37 3.48 -2.72 30.41
CA GLU A 37 4.03 -2.72 29.05
C GLU A 37 4.04 -1.31 28.40
N GLY A 38 3.60 -0.26 29.11
CA GLY A 38 3.64 1.09 28.57
C GLY A 38 2.71 1.32 27.37
N ARG A 39 1.65 0.52 27.22
CA ARG A 39 0.71 0.63 26.09
C ARG A 39 0.11 2.04 26.01
N PHE A 40 -0.21 2.49 24.81
CA PHE A 40 -0.81 3.81 24.58
C PHE A 40 -1.86 3.77 23.47
N ASN A 41 -2.80 4.72 23.52
CA ASN A 41 -3.79 4.89 22.46
C ASN A 41 -3.21 5.72 21.32
N PHE A 42 -3.52 5.35 20.09
CA PHE A 42 -3.18 6.16 18.92
C PHE A 42 -4.23 5.99 17.83
N SER A 43 -4.28 6.95 16.91
CA SER A 43 -5.05 6.81 15.69
C SER A 43 -4.15 7.05 14.50
N PHE A 44 -4.51 6.51 13.33
CA PHE A 44 -3.89 6.85 12.06
C PHE A 44 -4.96 7.06 11.00
N SER A 45 -4.60 7.71 9.91
CA SER A 45 -5.48 7.86 8.75
C SER A 45 -4.90 7.12 7.56
N ILE A 46 -5.75 6.66 6.67
CA ILE A 46 -5.33 5.95 5.46
C ILE A 46 -6.27 6.29 4.30
N GLY A 47 -5.71 6.31 3.10
CA GLY A 47 -6.48 6.40 1.87
C GLY A 47 -5.67 5.97 0.65
N ALA A 48 -6.38 5.74 -0.45
CA ALA A 48 -5.82 5.40 -1.76
C ALA A 48 -6.59 6.14 -2.87
N CYS A 49 -6.07 6.09 -4.10
CA CYS A 49 -6.75 6.58 -5.29
C CYS A 49 -7.11 8.07 -5.20
N GLN A 50 -6.06 8.89 -5.22
CA GLN A 50 -6.16 10.34 -5.02
C GLN A 50 -5.95 11.14 -6.30
N ARG A 51 -6.44 10.65 -7.45
CA ARG A 51 -6.25 11.28 -8.78
C ARG A 51 -6.50 12.76 -8.74
N GLN A 52 -5.63 13.57 -9.35
CA GLN A 52 -5.83 15.02 -9.45
C GLN A 52 -5.99 15.44 -10.91
N ARG A 53 -7.09 16.11 -11.24
CA ARG A 53 -7.33 16.66 -12.59
C ARG A 53 -7.08 18.15 -12.66
N SER A 54 -6.90 18.67 -13.88
CA SER A 54 -6.83 20.12 -14.12
C SER A 54 -8.08 20.83 -13.56
N PRO A 55 -7.96 22.00 -12.91
CA PRO A 55 -9.11 22.78 -12.45
C PRO A 55 -10.10 23.16 -13.55
N LYS A 56 -9.67 23.13 -14.82
CA LYS A 56 -10.53 23.41 -15.99
C LYS A 56 -11.33 22.20 -16.46
N ASN A 57 -11.09 21.02 -15.88
CA ASN A 57 -11.68 19.75 -16.31
C ASN A 57 -11.96 18.84 -15.10
N THR A 58 -12.88 19.27 -14.24
CA THR A 58 -13.19 18.63 -12.96
C THR A 58 -14.47 17.78 -13.08
N TYR A 59 -14.41 16.65 -13.77
CA TYR A 59 -15.48 15.66 -13.82
C TYR A 59 -15.64 14.91 -12.48
N GLY A 60 -15.93 15.63 -11.38
CA GLY A 60 -16.01 15.05 -10.03
C GLY A 60 -14.66 14.76 -9.37
N ILE A 61 -13.55 14.93 -10.10
CA ILE A 61 -12.19 14.76 -9.59
C ILE A 61 -11.57 16.14 -9.37
N TYR A 62 -11.14 16.42 -8.14
CA TYR A 62 -10.59 17.72 -7.77
C TYR A 62 -9.11 17.84 -8.12
N ALA A 63 -8.65 19.05 -8.45
CA ALA A 63 -7.22 19.35 -8.48
C ALA A 63 -6.63 19.26 -7.07
N ASN A 64 -7.35 19.77 -6.08
CA ASN A 64 -6.98 19.74 -4.67
C ASN A 64 -8.02 18.90 -3.90
N PRO A 65 -7.71 17.66 -3.49
CA PRO A 65 -8.68 16.79 -2.84
C PRO A 65 -9.20 17.37 -1.52
N PRO A 66 -10.52 17.52 -1.30
CA PRO A 66 -11.06 18.12 -0.08
C PRO A 66 -10.84 17.24 1.17
N ALA A 67 -10.82 15.92 1.03
CA ALA A 67 -10.66 14.98 2.15
C ALA A 67 -9.43 15.27 3.02
N PHE A 68 -8.30 15.67 2.45
CA PHE A 68 -7.10 15.95 3.25
C PHE A 68 -7.23 17.22 4.10
N ASP A 69 -7.95 18.24 3.61
CA ASP A 69 -8.28 19.41 4.42
C ASP A 69 -9.23 19.01 5.55
N THR A 70 -10.24 18.17 5.26
CA THR A 70 -11.15 17.64 6.28
C THR A 70 -10.41 16.82 7.35
N ILE A 71 -9.51 15.91 6.95
CA ILE A 71 -8.64 15.18 7.89
C ILE A 71 -7.80 16.16 8.72
N TRP A 72 -7.19 17.16 8.08
CA TRP A 72 -6.42 18.17 8.77
C TRP A 72 -7.30 18.86 9.81
N GLU A 73 -8.45 19.40 9.42
CA GLU A 73 -9.34 20.19 10.27
C GLU A 73 -9.91 19.39 11.44
N LYS A 74 -10.41 18.18 11.17
CA LYS A 74 -11.19 17.38 12.11
C LYS A 74 -10.34 16.40 12.92
N HIS A 75 -9.17 15.96 12.42
CA HIS A 75 -8.48 14.79 12.97
C HIS A 75 -6.97 14.93 13.18
N ARG A 76 -6.28 15.95 12.64
CA ARG A 76 -4.81 16.06 12.74
C ARG A 76 -4.23 15.91 14.14
N HIS A 77 -4.94 16.35 15.17
CA HIS A 77 -4.46 16.33 16.56
C HIS A 77 -4.44 14.92 17.19
N ARG A 78 -5.21 13.97 16.63
CA ARG A 78 -5.28 12.58 17.11
C ARG A 78 -4.54 11.59 16.21
N VAL A 79 -4.41 11.91 14.91
CA VAL A 79 -3.73 11.07 13.92
C VAL A 79 -2.21 11.15 14.12
N ALA A 80 -1.59 10.00 14.36
CA ALA A 80 -0.14 9.87 14.55
C ALA A 80 0.63 9.80 13.24
N PHE A 81 0.02 9.24 12.19
CA PHE A 81 0.57 9.18 10.83
C PHE A 81 -0.55 8.97 9.81
N HIS A 82 -0.26 9.28 8.54
CA HIS A 82 -1.13 9.05 7.40
C HIS A 82 -0.49 8.01 6.47
N ILE A 83 -1.27 7.05 6.00
CA ILE A 83 -0.86 6.07 5.00
C ILE A 83 -1.46 6.45 3.64
N VAL A 84 -0.62 6.58 2.62
CA VAL A 84 -1.07 6.58 1.21
C VAL A 84 -0.84 5.18 0.65
N ASN A 85 -1.93 4.42 0.46
CA ASN A 85 -1.91 3.02 0.05
C ASN A 85 -2.14 2.88 -1.47
N GLY A 86 -1.20 3.39 -2.25
CA GLY A 86 -1.26 3.34 -3.70
C GLY A 86 -1.95 4.54 -4.34
N ASP A 87 -1.68 4.72 -5.64
CA ASP A 87 -2.28 5.75 -6.49
C ASP A 87 -2.09 7.17 -5.94
N TYR A 88 -0.90 7.43 -5.40
CA TYR A 88 -0.44 8.76 -4.99
C TYR A 88 -0.49 9.72 -6.18
N THR A 89 -0.05 9.27 -7.35
CA THR A 89 -0.13 10.00 -8.62
C THR A 89 -0.88 9.22 -9.68
N TYR A 90 -1.42 9.92 -10.66
CA TYR A 90 -1.91 9.34 -11.93
C TYR A 90 -1.18 9.97 -13.12
N GLU A 91 -1.26 9.37 -14.29
CA GLU A 91 -0.47 9.68 -15.47
C GLU A 91 -0.95 10.96 -16.19
N GLU A 92 -0.52 12.14 -15.74
CA GLU A 92 -0.93 13.43 -16.33
C GLU A 92 0.14 14.04 -17.26
N THR A 93 1.42 13.72 -17.04
CA THR A 93 2.56 14.36 -17.74
C THR A 93 3.63 13.39 -18.22
N LEU A 94 3.28 12.11 -18.38
CA LEU A 94 4.23 11.09 -18.81
C LEU A 94 4.62 11.28 -20.28
N ASP A 95 5.91 11.48 -20.55
CA ASP A 95 6.44 11.81 -21.87
C ASP A 95 7.48 10.82 -22.41
N GLY A 96 7.70 9.70 -21.71
CA GLY A 96 8.72 8.72 -22.07
C GLY A 96 10.11 9.06 -21.53
N THR A 97 10.22 9.97 -20.56
CA THR A 97 11.48 10.32 -19.89
C THR A 97 11.37 10.26 -18.37
N ALA A 98 12.51 10.21 -17.68
CA ALA A 98 12.54 10.38 -16.23
C ALA A 98 11.95 11.73 -15.80
N ALA A 99 12.28 12.81 -16.54
CA ALA A 99 11.80 14.15 -16.25
C ALA A 99 10.27 14.27 -16.35
N GLY A 100 9.62 13.54 -17.25
CA GLY A 100 8.15 13.46 -17.32
C GLY A 100 7.53 12.83 -16.08
N ILE A 101 8.08 11.71 -15.59
CA ILE A 101 7.61 11.10 -14.33
C ILE A 101 7.84 12.06 -13.15
N GLU A 102 9.00 12.71 -13.06
CA GLU A 102 9.26 13.71 -12.02
C GLU A 102 8.32 14.91 -12.09
N SER A 103 8.05 15.41 -13.31
CA SER A 103 7.09 16.48 -13.57
C SER A 103 5.71 16.08 -13.06
N ASN A 104 5.35 14.80 -13.20
CA ASN A 104 4.09 14.27 -12.71
C ASN A 104 3.97 14.35 -11.18
N TYR A 105 5.00 13.96 -10.45
CA TYR A 105 5.04 14.13 -8.99
C TYR A 105 5.00 15.61 -8.59
N LYS A 106 5.79 16.47 -9.25
CA LYS A 106 5.78 17.93 -9.01
C LYS A 106 4.40 18.53 -9.26
N LEU A 107 3.69 18.07 -10.27
CA LEU A 107 2.33 18.50 -10.57
C LEU A 107 1.36 18.12 -9.46
N HIS A 108 1.39 16.87 -8.98
CA HIS A 108 0.51 16.40 -7.90
C HIS A 108 0.81 17.10 -6.57
N LEU A 109 2.09 17.38 -6.29
CA LEU A 109 2.50 18.19 -5.15
C LEU A 109 2.04 19.65 -5.29
N ASN A 110 2.05 20.22 -6.50
CA ASN A 110 1.59 21.59 -6.71
C ASN A 110 0.06 21.71 -6.57
N ARG A 111 -0.70 20.79 -7.18
CA ARG A 111 -2.17 20.77 -7.17
C ARG A 111 -2.74 20.35 -5.80
N GLY A 112 -2.19 19.30 -5.19
CA GLY A 112 -2.62 18.71 -3.91
C GLY A 112 -2.18 19.47 -2.66
N ARG A 113 -2.55 20.75 -2.56
CA ARG A 113 -2.19 21.61 -1.42
C ARG A 113 -2.76 21.10 -0.09
N SER A 114 -3.91 20.45 -0.09
CA SER A 114 -4.56 19.86 1.09
C SER A 114 -3.75 18.69 1.64
N LEU A 115 -3.26 17.79 0.79
CA LEU A 115 -2.35 16.72 1.19
C LEU A 115 -1.06 17.32 1.76
N ASN A 116 -0.43 18.27 1.06
CA ASN A 116 0.78 18.93 1.58
C ASN A 116 0.56 19.59 2.94
N ARG A 117 -0.61 20.23 3.14
CA ARG A 117 -0.99 20.83 4.42
C ARG A 117 -1.09 19.78 5.50
N LEU A 118 -1.70 18.63 5.22
CA LEU A 118 -1.74 17.49 6.15
C LEU A 118 -0.33 16.99 6.49
N LEU A 119 0.51 16.76 5.47
CA LEU A 119 1.84 16.17 5.62
C LEU A 119 2.87 17.09 6.29
N LYS A 120 2.60 18.40 6.42
CA LYS A 120 3.38 19.31 7.28
C LYS A 120 3.23 18.99 8.78
N HIS A 121 2.16 18.28 9.16
CA HIS A 121 1.84 17.99 10.57
C HIS A 121 1.75 16.51 10.89
N VAL A 122 1.48 15.68 9.90
CA VAL A 122 1.26 14.24 10.05
C VAL A 122 2.30 13.49 9.21
N PRO A 123 3.14 12.64 9.84
CA PRO A 123 4.09 11.78 9.14
C PRO A 123 3.40 10.91 8.08
N LEU A 124 4.10 10.67 6.97
CA LEU A 124 3.64 9.83 5.86
C LEU A 124 4.28 8.44 5.92
N LEU A 125 3.47 7.41 5.73
CA LEU A 125 3.89 6.10 5.24
C LEU A 125 3.22 5.86 3.88
N THR A 126 3.87 5.17 2.97
CA THR A 126 3.34 5.00 1.61
C THR A 126 3.70 3.66 1.00
N MET A 127 2.79 3.12 0.21
CA MET A 127 3.07 2.06 -0.76
C MET A 127 2.56 2.53 -2.12
N TYR A 128 3.24 2.15 -3.19
CA TYR A 128 2.80 2.47 -4.56
C TYR A 128 1.76 1.45 -5.04
N ASN A 129 1.05 1.79 -6.12
CA ASN A 129 0.22 0.87 -6.89
C ASN A 129 0.56 1.05 -8.39
N ASP A 130 -0.32 0.63 -9.28
CA ASP A 130 -0.10 0.69 -10.72
C ASP A 130 0.06 2.13 -11.22
N HIS A 131 -0.73 3.10 -10.79
CA HIS A 131 -0.68 4.47 -11.35
C HIS A 131 0.59 5.28 -11.05
N GLU A 132 1.43 4.88 -10.10
CA GLU A 132 2.80 5.40 -9.96
C GLU A 132 3.75 4.89 -11.05
N VAL A 133 3.38 3.81 -11.74
CA VAL A 133 4.16 3.10 -12.75
C VAL A 133 3.51 3.21 -14.12
N THR A 134 2.37 2.57 -14.29
CA THR A 134 1.41 2.67 -15.40
C THR A 134 0.14 1.89 -15.04
N ASP A 135 -1.02 2.39 -15.48
CA ASP A 135 -2.35 1.73 -15.41
C ASP A 135 -2.29 0.21 -15.70
N ASN A 136 -2.81 -0.58 -14.76
CA ASN A 136 -2.94 -2.03 -14.74
C ASN A 136 -1.64 -2.80 -15.09
N ILE A 137 -0.58 -2.61 -14.29
CA ILE A 137 0.67 -3.36 -14.46
C ILE A 137 0.62 -4.77 -13.83
N ASP A 138 0.99 -5.78 -14.62
CA ASP A 138 1.18 -7.17 -14.20
C ASP A 138 2.30 -7.88 -15.00
N GLY A 139 2.95 -8.88 -14.40
CA GLY A 139 4.01 -9.67 -15.06
C GLY A 139 5.44 -9.15 -14.90
N SER A 140 5.64 -8.08 -14.14
CA SER A 140 6.96 -7.51 -13.79
C SER A 140 7.87 -8.47 -13.02
N GLY A 141 7.28 -9.41 -12.27
CA GLY A 141 8.00 -10.46 -11.53
C GLY A 141 8.07 -11.82 -12.21
N GLU A 142 7.41 -12.03 -13.35
CA GLU A 142 7.38 -13.33 -14.01
C GLU A 142 8.62 -13.53 -14.89
N VAL A 143 9.64 -14.12 -14.28
CA VAL A 143 10.87 -14.58 -14.93
C VAL A 143 10.53 -15.43 -16.17
N GLY A 144 11.09 -15.07 -17.33
CA GLY A 144 10.84 -15.75 -18.60
C GLY A 144 9.88 -15.00 -19.52
N ARG A 145 9.20 -13.97 -19.03
CA ARG A 145 8.42 -13.06 -19.87
C ARG A 145 9.33 -12.25 -20.80
N GLY A 146 8.88 -12.09 -22.05
CA GLY A 146 9.53 -11.27 -23.07
C GLY A 146 9.17 -9.79 -22.99
N ASP A 147 8.97 -9.15 -24.15
CA ASP A 147 8.65 -7.72 -24.20
C ASP A 147 7.20 -7.40 -23.79
N GLY A 148 7.02 -6.48 -22.83
CA GLY A 148 5.71 -6.05 -22.35
C GLY A 148 5.74 -4.70 -21.64
N ASN A 149 4.57 -4.19 -21.24
CA ASN A 149 4.46 -2.89 -20.56
C ASN A 149 5.03 -2.93 -19.13
N TYR A 150 5.10 -4.11 -18.50
CA TYR A 150 5.66 -4.29 -17.16
C TYR A 150 7.14 -3.90 -17.02
N LEU A 151 7.86 -3.74 -18.13
CA LEU A 151 9.26 -3.28 -18.14
C LEU A 151 9.39 -1.77 -17.84
N VAL A 152 8.28 -1.07 -17.59
CA VAL A 152 8.31 0.31 -17.06
C VAL A 152 8.51 0.39 -15.54
N ARG A 153 8.40 -0.75 -14.83
CA ARG A 153 8.45 -0.83 -13.36
C ARG A 153 9.67 -0.12 -12.79
N ASP A 154 10.87 -0.59 -13.11
CA ASP A 154 12.09 -0.09 -12.48
C ASP A 154 12.34 1.41 -12.77
N PRO A 155 12.19 1.90 -14.03
CA PRO A 155 12.25 3.32 -14.34
C PRO A 155 11.32 4.19 -13.48
N ALA A 156 10.07 3.77 -13.30
CA ALA A 156 9.08 4.50 -12.52
C ALA A 156 9.37 4.44 -11.01
N LEU A 157 9.70 3.25 -10.49
CA LEU A 157 9.97 3.05 -9.07
C LEU A 157 11.25 3.75 -8.62
N ARG A 158 12.24 3.95 -9.50
CA ARG A 158 13.36 4.85 -9.20
C ARG A 158 12.88 6.26 -8.83
N VAL A 159 11.88 6.78 -9.55
CA VAL A 159 11.34 8.13 -9.32
C VAL A 159 10.41 8.16 -8.11
N TRP A 160 9.48 7.19 -7.99
CA TRP A 160 8.63 7.03 -6.80
C TRP A 160 9.47 7.00 -5.51
N ARG A 161 10.62 6.32 -5.54
CA ARG A 161 11.50 6.26 -4.37
C ARG A 161 12.00 7.61 -3.90
N TYR A 162 12.29 8.50 -4.84
CA TYR A 162 12.77 9.84 -4.54
C TYR A 162 11.65 10.76 -4.03
N TYR A 163 10.43 10.65 -4.59
CA TYR A 163 9.34 11.57 -4.24
C TYR A 163 8.47 11.09 -3.08
N ALA A 164 8.36 9.79 -2.84
CA ALA A 164 7.42 9.21 -1.87
C ALA A 164 8.09 8.20 -0.91
N ASP A 165 8.75 7.15 -1.41
CA ASP A 165 9.27 6.04 -0.58
C ASP A 165 10.35 6.46 0.43
N TRP A 166 11.04 7.58 0.18
CA TRP A 166 12.01 8.13 1.13
C TRP A 166 11.40 8.34 2.52
N ALA A 167 10.10 8.66 2.59
CA ALA A 167 9.36 8.86 3.83
C ALA A 167 9.24 7.58 4.65
N ASN A 168 9.27 6.42 4.00
CA ASN A 168 9.23 5.13 4.69
C ASN A 168 10.56 4.81 5.38
N GLY A 169 11.69 5.46 5.07
CA GLY A 169 13.00 5.16 5.66
C GLY A 169 13.69 3.90 5.10
N ASN A 170 14.81 3.48 5.70
CA ASN A 170 15.59 2.33 5.19
C ASN A 170 14.96 0.97 5.57
N ARG A 171 15.26 -0.06 4.76
CA ARG A 171 14.74 -1.43 4.85
C ARG A 171 15.84 -2.44 4.51
N ALA A 172 15.92 -3.56 5.22
CA ALA A 172 16.97 -4.57 5.01
C ALA A 172 16.84 -5.26 3.64
N GLN A 173 15.60 -5.52 3.21
CA GLN A 173 15.24 -6.14 1.94
C GLN A 173 15.39 -5.19 0.72
N THR A 174 15.55 -3.88 0.94
CA THR A 174 15.56 -2.90 -0.15
C THR A 174 16.98 -2.43 -0.49
N GLY A 175 17.41 -2.71 -1.71
CA GLY A 175 18.63 -2.20 -2.33
C GLY A 175 18.38 -0.95 -3.19
N ARG A 176 19.33 -0.60 -4.06
CA ARG A 176 19.15 0.45 -5.08
C ARG A 176 18.62 -0.17 -6.38
N VAL A 177 17.65 0.48 -7.03
CA VAL A 177 17.33 0.15 -8.43
C VAL A 177 18.51 0.59 -9.28
N ARG A 178 19.17 -0.35 -9.96
CA ARG A 178 20.35 -0.08 -10.79
C ARG A 178 19.96 -0.07 -12.26
N PHE A 179 20.65 0.74 -13.05
CA PHE A 179 20.50 0.80 -14.51
C PHE A 179 21.88 0.74 -15.13
N GLY A 180 21.98 0.11 -16.30
CA GLY A 180 23.23 0.03 -17.06
C GLY A 180 22.96 -0.34 -18.51
N ASN A 181 24.05 -0.54 -19.26
CA ASN A 181 24.00 -1.03 -20.63
C ASN A 181 24.87 -2.28 -20.74
N ALA A 182 24.25 -3.39 -21.10
CA ALA A 182 24.92 -4.68 -21.16
C ALA A 182 25.35 -5.03 -22.58
N LYS A 183 26.52 -5.66 -22.68
CA LYS A 183 26.95 -6.44 -23.85
C LYS A 183 26.45 -7.87 -23.67
N LEU A 184 25.64 -8.31 -24.62
CA LEU A 184 24.92 -9.58 -24.59
C LEU A 184 25.46 -10.49 -25.69
N ARG A 185 25.61 -11.78 -25.41
CA ARG A 185 26.07 -12.80 -26.36
C ARG A 185 25.06 -13.93 -26.47
N ALA A 186 24.60 -14.21 -27.69
CA ALA A 186 23.70 -15.33 -27.94
C ALA A 186 24.29 -16.65 -27.42
N GLY A 187 23.45 -17.44 -26.74
CA GLY A 187 23.83 -18.72 -26.13
C GLY A 187 24.56 -18.61 -24.79
N SER A 188 24.90 -17.40 -24.33
CA SER A 188 25.47 -17.17 -22.99
C SER A 188 24.39 -16.71 -22.02
N ASP A 189 24.45 -17.14 -20.77
CA ASP A 189 23.64 -16.64 -19.65
C ASP A 189 24.36 -15.53 -18.87
N VAL A 190 25.44 -14.96 -19.41
CA VAL A 190 26.22 -13.91 -18.75
C VAL A 190 25.86 -12.55 -19.30
N LEU A 191 25.40 -11.67 -18.40
CA LEU A 191 25.28 -10.24 -18.66
C LEU A 191 26.61 -9.57 -18.29
N HIS A 192 27.18 -8.81 -19.23
CA HIS A 192 28.42 -8.06 -19.04
C HIS A 192 28.18 -6.57 -19.18
N ASP A 193 28.54 -5.78 -18.18
CA ASP A 193 28.55 -4.32 -18.23
C ASP A 193 29.91 -3.82 -17.70
N SER A 194 30.73 -3.26 -18.60
CA SER A 194 32.09 -2.83 -18.26
C SER A 194 32.14 -1.61 -17.34
N ASP A 195 31.03 -0.88 -17.23
CA ASP A 195 30.92 0.34 -16.41
C ASP A 195 30.27 0.06 -15.04
N ALA A 196 29.83 -1.18 -14.81
CA ALA A 196 29.17 -1.58 -13.57
C ALA A 196 30.16 -1.97 -12.45
N ASP A 197 29.66 -1.88 -11.21
CA ASP A 197 30.27 -2.51 -10.04
C ASP A 197 29.21 -3.32 -9.27
N PHE A 198 29.17 -4.62 -9.54
CA PHE A 198 28.31 -5.60 -8.87
C PHE A 198 28.94 -6.18 -7.60
N SER A 199 30.17 -5.82 -7.22
CA SER A 199 30.84 -6.39 -6.04
C SER A 199 30.08 -6.16 -4.73
N LYS A 200 29.23 -5.13 -4.69
CA LYS A 200 28.37 -4.77 -3.54
C LYS A 200 26.88 -5.03 -3.81
N LEU A 201 26.54 -5.83 -4.82
CA LEU A 201 25.15 -6.21 -5.08
C LEU A 201 24.77 -7.35 -4.12
N ASP A 202 23.88 -7.05 -3.17
CA ASP A 202 23.27 -8.07 -2.32
C ASP A 202 22.09 -8.71 -3.06
N LEU A 203 22.21 -10.00 -3.39
CA LEU A 203 21.18 -10.74 -4.11
C LEU A 203 19.90 -10.91 -3.29
N ALA A 204 19.96 -10.85 -1.96
CA ALA A 204 18.77 -10.90 -1.10
C ALA A 204 17.91 -9.63 -1.22
N GLN A 205 18.45 -8.56 -1.83
CA GLN A 205 17.75 -7.32 -2.10
C GLN A 205 17.28 -7.19 -3.55
N VAL A 206 17.63 -8.15 -4.42
CA VAL A 206 17.31 -8.11 -5.85
C VAL A 206 15.96 -8.80 -6.09
N SER A 207 15.03 -8.08 -6.74
CA SER A 207 13.78 -8.67 -7.21
C SER A 207 13.98 -9.38 -8.54
N THR A 208 13.77 -8.67 -9.66
CA THR A 208 14.03 -9.16 -11.01
C THR A 208 14.95 -8.22 -11.78
N LEU A 209 15.66 -8.78 -12.76
CA LEU A 209 16.42 -8.03 -13.75
C LEU A 209 15.57 -7.87 -15.00
N HIS A 210 15.42 -6.64 -15.49
CA HIS A 210 14.73 -6.36 -16.76
C HIS A 210 15.77 -6.01 -17.82
N ILE A 211 15.76 -6.72 -18.95
CA ILE A 211 16.46 -6.29 -20.17
C ILE A 211 15.48 -5.50 -21.01
N GLY A 212 15.89 -4.32 -21.44
CA GLY A 212 15.06 -3.38 -22.18
C GLY A 212 14.02 -2.62 -21.35
N PRO A 213 14.31 -2.14 -20.13
CA PRO A 213 13.37 -1.28 -19.42
C PRO A 213 13.15 0.03 -20.20
N PHE A 214 12.00 0.69 -19.98
CA PHE A 214 11.70 1.96 -20.64
C PHE A 214 10.83 2.87 -19.77
N PHE A 215 10.88 4.17 -20.00
CA PHE A 215 9.99 5.12 -19.35
C PHE A 215 8.65 5.16 -20.09
N LYS A 216 7.55 5.16 -19.35
CA LYS A 216 6.20 5.29 -19.92
C LYS A 216 6.04 6.65 -20.61
N GLY A 217 5.54 6.62 -21.84
CA GLY A 217 5.14 7.79 -22.63
C GLY A 217 3.99 7.45 -23.56
N ALA A 218 3.72 8.31 -24.55
CA ALA A 218 2.65 8.10 -25.53
C ALA A 218 2.83 6.83 -26.37
N GLN A 219 4.08 6.45 -26.67
CA GLN A 219 4.41 5.25 -27.42
C GLN A 219 5.48 4.44 -26.70
N LYS A 220 5.33 3.12 -26.75
CA LYS A 220 6.33 2.17 -26.25
C LYS A 220 7.51 2.09 -27.25
N PRO A 221 8.77 2.25 -26.82
CA PRO A 221 9.93 2.10 -27.70
C PRO A 221 10.05 0.68 -28.28
N LYS A 222 10.57 0.59 -29.51
CA LYS A 222 10.66 -0.69 -30.23
C LYS A 222 11.61 -1.65 -29.51
N ALA A 223 11.28 -2.93 -29.50
CA ALA A 223 12.15 -3.94 -28.89
C ALA A 223 13.56 -3.94 -29.48
N ALA A 224 13.71 -3.67 -30.79
CA ALA A 224 15.01 -3.58 -31.46
C ALA A 224 15.95 -2.53 -30.85
N GLU A 225 15.41 -1.46 -30.25
CA GLU A 225 16.17 -0.39 -29.58
C GLU A 225 16.47 -0.70 -28.10
N ARG A 226 15.92 -1.80 -27.58
CA ARG A 226 15.93 -2.15 -26.16
C ARG A 226 16.55 -3.52 -25.87
N GLY A 227 17.20 -4.14 -26.85
CA GLY A 227 17.82 -5.47 -26.70
C GLY A 227 17.22 -6.57 -27.57
N GLY A 228 16.32 -6.24 -28.50
CA GLY A 228 15.79 -7.16 -29.51
C GLY A 228 15.14 -8.38 -28.88
N LYS A 229 15.60 -9.58 -29.26
CA LYS A 229 15.08 -10.85 -28.72
C LYS A 229 15.44 -11.11 -27.25
N ASN A 230 16.34 -10.31 -26.66
CA ASN A 230 16.71 -10.42 -25.25
C ASN A 230 15.78 -9.62 -24.32
N VAL A 231 14.91 -8.75 -24.84
CA VAL A 231 13.99 -7.94 -24.01
C VAL A 231 13.11 -8.86 -23.17
N GLY A 232 13.09 -8.63 -21.85
CA GLY A 232 12.28 -9.45 -20.95
C GLY A 232 12.68 -9.38 -19.47
N VAL A 233 12.07 -10.26 -18.69
CA VAL A 233 12.25 -10.41 -17.25
C VAL A 233 13.15 -11.61 -16.96
N TYR A 234 14.15 -11.41 -16.12
CA TYR A 234 15.18 -12.38 -15.74
C TYR A 234 15.36 -12.39 -14.22
N SER A 235 15.93 -13.48 -13.70
CA SER A 235 16.49 -13.47 -12.35
C SER A 235 18.02 -13.55 -12.41
N VAL A 236 18.67 -12.98 -11.39
CA VAL A 236 20.12 -13.00 -11.25
C VAL A 236 20.49 -14.19 -10.38
N ARG A 237 21.15 -15.21 -10.95
CA ARG A 237 21.57 -16.41 -10.21
C ARG A 237 22.73 -16.13 -9.27
N ARG A 238 23.72 -15.37 -9.74
CA ARG A 238 24.87 -14.95 -8.92
C ARG A 238 25.61 -13.77 -9.54
N VAL A 239 26.31 -13.04 -8.69
CA VAL A 239 27.39 -12.13 -9.10
C VAL A 239 28.61 -12.98 -9.48
N ILE A 240 29.12 -12.81 -10.70
CA ILE A 240 30.35 -13.51 -11.14
C ILE A 240 31.56 -12.71 -10.68
N ASP A 241 31.57 -11.41 -10.98
CA ASP A 241 32.58 -10.43 -10.58
C ASP A 241 31.97 -9.02 -10.64
N ALA A 242 32.81 -7.97 -10.58
CA ALA A 242 32.36 -6.58 -10.58
C ALA A 242 31.56 -6.17 -11.84
N THR A 243 31.79 -6.80 -12.98
CA THR A 243 31.21 -6.42 -14.28
C THR A 243 30.32 -7.49 -14.90
N HIS A 244 30.20 -8.66 -14.27
CA HIS A 244 29.46 -9.80 -14.80
C HIS A 244 28.40 -10.35 -13.83
N LEU A 245 27.19 -10.56 -14.36
CA LEU A 245 26.10 -11.28 -13.69
C LEU A 245 25.76 -12.56 -14.45
N GLN A 246 25.49 -13.65 -13.72
CA GLN A 246 24.87 -14.84 -14.31
C GLN A 246 23.35 -14.72 -14.21
N LEU A 247 22.67 -14.82 -15.36
CA LEU A 247 21.21 -14.82 -15.50
C LEU A 247 20.63 -16.23 -15.36
N ASP A 248 19.32 -16.33 -15.28
CA ASP A 248 18.63 -17.62 -15.11
C ASP A 248 18.57 -18.49 -16.36
N ARG A 249 18.75 -17.88 -17.55
CA ARG A 249 18.69 -18.52 -18.86
C ARG A 249 19.68 -17.89 -19.86
N PRO A 250 20.04 -18.60 -20.94
CA PRO A 250 20.82 -18.04 -22.04
C PRO A 250 20.10 -16.93 -22.81
N LEU A 251 20.88 -15.96 -23.28
CA LEU A 251 20.47 -14.86 -24.16
C LEU A 251 20.26 -15.37 -25.58
N GLN A 252 19.29 -14.79 -26.29
CA GLN A 252 18.86 -15.24 -27.62
C GLN A 252 19.57 -14.53 -28.77
N GLN A 253 20.17 -13.36 -28.51
CA GLN A 253 20.77 -12.51 -29.52
C GLN A 253 22.07 -11.90 -29.01
N THR A 254 23.07 -11.75 -29.89
CA THR A 254 24.26 -10.95 -29.60
C THR A 254 23.97 -9.50 -29.96
N ASN A 255 23.97 -8.61 -28.96
CA ASN A 255 23.73 -7.17 -29.12
C ASN A 255 24.10 -6.42 -27.83
N GLU A 256 23.83 -5.11 -27.81
CA GLU A 256 23.83 -4.30 -26.60
C GLU A 256 22.39 -3.99 -26.19
N ALA A 257 22.14 -3.86 -24.89
CA ALA A 257 20.81 -3.53 -24.37
C ALA A 257 20.88 -2.75 -23.06
N PRO A 258 20.00 -1.76 -22.83
CA PRO A 258 19.79 -1.23 -21.50
C PRO A 258 19.22 -2.33 -20.60
N TYR A 259 19.58 -2.33 -19.33
CA TYR A 259 18.99 -3.20 -18.32
C TYR A 259 18.73 -2.46 -17.02
N SER A 260 17.89 -3.04 -16.17
CA SER A 260 17.73 -2.63 -14.78
C SER A 260 17.78 -3.83 -13.84
N VAL A 261 18.34 -3.61 -12.64
CA VAL A 261 18.24 -4.54 -11.52
C VAL A 261 17.26 -3.94 -10.52
N GLY A 262 16.08 -4.55 -10.42
CA GLY A 262 15.03 -4.17 -9.50
C GLY A 262 15.33 -4.54 -8.05
N THR A 263 14.48 -4.11 -7.13
CA THR A 263 14.60 -4.42 -5.69
C THR A 263 13.24 -4.65 -5.05
N HIS A 264 13.23 -5.07 -3.79
CA HIS A 264 12.02 -5.27 -2.99
C HIS A 264 11.56 -3.96 -2.33
N HIS A 265 10.26 -3.68 -2.37
CA HIS A 265 9.68 -2.46 -1.79
C HIS A 265 8.78 -2.71 -0.57
N TYR A 266 8.36 -3.95 -0.31
CA TYR A 266 7.57 -4.32 0.87
C TYR A 266 8.33 -4.03 2.17
N PHE A 267 7.62 -3.81 3.28
CA PHE A 267 8.21 -3.61 4.62
C PHE A 267 7.23 -3.70 5.77
N ASP A 268 7.74 -3.69 6.99
CA ASP A 268 6.95 -3.70 8.21
C ASP A 268 7.26 -2.55 9.17
N ARG A 269 6.30 -2.20 10.03
CA ARG A 269 6.47 -1.26 11.15
C ARG A 269 5.71 -1.79 12.37
N ILE A 270 6.30 -1.65 13.55
CA ILE A 270 5.62 -1.92 14.81
C ILE A 270 5.31 -0.58 15.48
N VAL A 271 4.06 -0.38 15.88
CA VAL A 271 3.61 0.80 16.64
C VAL A 271 2.76 0.32 17.80
N GLY A 272 3.27 0.46 19.02
CA GLY A 272 2.63 -0.12 20.20
C GLY A 272 2.46 -1.64 20.04
N ASN A 273 1.24 -2.13 20.26
CA ASN A 273 0.86 -3.54 20.12
C ASN A 273 0.35 -3.89 18.70
N CYS A 274 0.70 -3.10 17.68
CA CYS A 274 0.25 -3.29 16.30
C CYS A 274 1.44 -3.52 15.38
N HIS A 275 1.34 -4.53 14.52
CA HIS A 275 2.31 -4.80 13.45
C HIS A 275 1.67 -4.48 12.09
N PHE A 276 2.24 -3.51 11.40
CA PHE A 276 1.86 -3.08 10.07
C PHE A 276 2.77 -3.75 9.04
N LEU A 277 2.21 -4.52 8.11
CA LEU A 277 2.92 -5.14 7.00
C LEU A 277 2.46 -4.50 5.69
N PHE A 278 3.34 -3.76 5.03
CA PHE A 278 3.11 -3.12 3.74
C PHE A 278 3.55 -4.05 2.63
N LEU A 279 2.59 -4.46 1.81
CA LEU A 279 2.81 -5.37 0.69
C LEU A 279 3.07 -4.57 -0.59
N ASP A 280 4.17 -4.89 -1.27
CA ASP A 280 4.28 -4.59 -2.69
C ASP A 280 3.49 -5.64 -3.47
N THR A 281 2.38 -5.24 -4.07
CA THR A 281 1.52 -6.15 -4.85
C THR A 281 1.77 -6.03 -6.34
N ARG A 282 2.56 -5.07 -6.82
CA ARG A 282 2.75 -4.77 -8.26
C ARG A 282 4.14 -5.11 -8.77
N GLY A 283 5.14 -5.08 -7.89
CA GLY A 283 6.55 -5.20 -8.23
C GLY A 283 6.96 -6.58 -8.70
N GLU A 284 6.39 -7.61 -8.08
CA GLU A 284 6.77 -9.02 -8.30
C GLU A 284 5.62 -9.88 -8.81
N ARG A 285 4.46 -9.30 -9.16
CA ARG A 285 3.35 -10.12 -9.64
C ARG A 285 3.63 -10.77 -10.99
N SER A 286 3.06 -11.96 -11.13
CA SER A 286 2.99 -12.68 -12.38
C SER A 286 1.94 -12.10 -13.32
N LYS A 287 2.01 -12.43 -14.62
CA LYS A 287 1.00 -12.00 -15.59
C LYS A 287 -0.34 -12.66 -15.25
N TRP A 288 -1.42 -11.88 -15.23
CA TRP A 288 -2.77 -12.42 -15.19
C TRP A 288 -3.15 -12.99 -16.55
N LEU A 289 -3.74 -14.20 -16.55
CA LEU A 289 -3.99 -14.98 -17.76
C LEU A 289 -5.49 -15.16 -18.06
N GLY A 290 -6.32 -14.32 -17.45
CA GLY A 290 -7.77 -14.32 -17.62
C GLY A 290 -8.50 -15.12 -16.54
N VAL A 291 -9.80 -14.88 -16.43
CA VAL A 291 -10.69 -15.43 -15.39
C VAL A 291 -10.60 -16.95 -15.26
N LYS A 292 -10.59 -17.67 -16.38
CA LYS A 292 -10.51 -19.14 -16.42
C LYS A 292 -9.26 -19.71 -15.76
N ARG A 293 -8.23 -18.88 -15.58
CA ARG A 293 -6.93 -19.22 -15.00
C ARG A 293 -6.65 -18.49 -13.69
N SER A 294 -7.66 -17.82 -13.10
CA SER A 294 -7.49 -17.11 -11.83
C SER A 294 -7.16 -18.04 -10.66
N HIS A 295 -7.45 -19.34 -10.76
CA HIS A 295 -7.16 -20.35 -9.73
C HIS A 295 -5.87 -21.14 -9.99
N ASP A 296 -5.10 -20.79 -11.01
CA ASP A 296 -3.89 -21.52 -11.34
C ASP A 296 -2.83 -21.33 -10.27
N ALA A 297 -2.24 -22.44 -9.81
CA ALA A 297 -1.26 -22.43 -8.73
C ALA A 297 0.08 -21.78 -9.08
N ASP A 298 0.37 -21.59 -10.38
CA ASP A 298 1.60 -20.96 -10.85
C ASP A 298 1.47 -19.42 -10.97
N ARG A 299 0.29 -18.87 -10.63
CA ARG A 299 0.02 -17.42 -10.63
C ARG A 299 0.16 -16.87 -9.21
N PHE A 300 0.87 -15.77 -9.11
CA PHE A 300 1.21 -15.08 -7.86
C PHE A 300 1.16 -13.55 -7.99
N VAL A 301 0.87 -12.88 -6.88
CA VAL A 301 0.95 -11.44 -6.64
C VAL A 301 2.26 -11.08 -5.95
N LEU A 302 2.63 -11.80 -4.88
CA LEU A 302 3.75 -11.42 -4.04
C LEU A 302 5.11 -11.86 -4.59
N GLY A 303 5.15 -12.98 -5.29
CA GLY A 303 6.41 -13.66 -5.58
C GLY A 303 6.97 -14.36 -4.33
N GLU A 304 7.89 -15.29 -4.53
CA GLU A 304 8.29 -16.24 -3.48
C GLU A 304 9.01 -15.56 -2.30
N THR A 305 9.88 -14.59 -2.58
CA THR A 305 10.66 -13.89 -1.55
C THR A 305 9.77 -13.10 -0.60
N GLN A 306 8.87 -12.27 -1.14
CA GLN A 306 7.94 -11.50 -0.33
C GLN A 306 6.90 -12.39 0.35
N LYS A 307 6.40 -13.43 -0.33
CA LYS A 307 5.48 -14.41 0.28
C LYS A 307 6.10 -15.06 1.52
N THR A 308 7.33 -15.54 1.40
CA THR A 308 8.07 -16.15 2.51
C THR A 308 8.26 -15.17 3.67
N TRP A 309 8.72 -13.94 3.36
CA TRP A 309 8.86 -12.88 4.36
C TRP A 309 7.54 -12.56 5.07
N PHE A 310 6.47 -12.43 4.30
CA PHE A 310 5.14 -12.09 4.84
C PHE A 310 4.64 -13.19 5.78
N LEU A 311 4.70 -14.45 5.34
CA LEU A 311 4.26 -15.59 6.12
C LEU A 311 5.09 -15.77 7.41
N ASP A 312 6.40 -15.52 7.36
CA ASP A 312 7.26 -15.51 8.54
C ASP A 312 6.82 -14.42 9.54
N LYS A 313 6.66 -13.18 9.07
CA LYS A 313 6.30 -12.04 9.91
C LYS A 313 4.95 -12.21 10.60
N VAL A 314 3.92 -12.66 9.89
CA VAL A 314 2.58 -12.85 10.50
C VAL A 314 2.56 -13.99 11.51
N LYS A 315 3.33 -15.07 11.29
CA LYS A 315 3.42 -16.21 12.23
C LYS A 315 4.19 -15.86 13.49
N ASN A 316 5.25 -15.06 13.36
CA ASN A 316 6.19 -14.80 14.45
C ASN A 316 5.96 -13.46 15.17
N THR A 317 5.00 -12.64 14.73
CA THR A 317 4.72 -11.35 15.38
C THR A 317 4.20 -11.50 16.80
N GLU A 318 4.76 -10.72 17.73
CA GLU A 318 4.27 -10.61 19.11
C GLU A 318 3.11 -9.61 19.26
N ALA A 319 2.90 -8.73 18.26
CA ALA A 319 1.82 -7.75 18.26
C ALA A 319 0.44 -8.42 18.41
N GLU A 320 -0.50 -7.71 19.03
CA GLU A 320 -1.86 -8.18 19.29
C GLU A 320 -2.81 -7.92 18.10
N PHE A 321 -2.49 -6.90 17.28
CA PHE A 321 -3.18 -6.61 16.03
C PHE A 321 -2.22 -6.68 14.85
N ILE A 322 -2.69 -7.27 13.76
CA ILE A 322 -1.95 -7.38 12.50
C ILE A 322 -2.68 -6.52 11.47
N PHE A 323 -2.03 -5.47 10.99
CA PHE A 323 -2.51 -4.65 9.89
C PHE A 323 -1.73 -4.99 8.63
N ILE A 324 -2.43 -5.38 7.57
CA ILE A 324 -1.82 -5.66 6.27
C ILE A 324 -2.25 -4.52 5.34
N VAL A 325 -1.29 -3.70 4.93
CA VAL A 325 -1.49 -2.59 4.00
C VAL A 325 -1.18 -3.11 2.60
N SER A 326 -2.22 -3.33 1.82
CA SER A 326 -2.13 -3.93 0.47
C SER A 326 -2.73 -2.97 -0.53
N PRO A 327 -1.98 -2.47 -1.54
CA PRO A 327 -2.54 -1.56 -2.54
C PRO A 327 -3.73 -2.18 -3.28
N ASP A 328 -3.64 -3.46 -3.61
CA ASP A 328 -4.72 -4.20 -4.27
C ASP A 328 -5.71 -4.84 -3.28
N PRO A 329 -6.99 -4.99 -3.69
CA PRO A 329 -8.00 -5.72 -2.94
C PRO A 329 -7.72 -7.22 -2.88
N TRP A 330 -8.17 -7.85 -1.79
CA TRP A 330 -8.06 -9.29 -1.61
C TRP A 330 -9.32 -10.02 -2.04
N PHE A 331 -10.51 -9.55 -1.64
CA PHE A 331 -11.78 -10.25 -1.84
C PHE A 331 -12.83 -9.45 -2.61
N ILE A 332 -12.55 -8.19 -2.95
CA ILE A 332 -13.42 -7.38 -3.82
C ILE A 332 -12.77 -7.29 -5.21
N TYR A 333 -13.46 -7.74 -6.25
CA TYR A 333 -12.90 -7.68 -7.61
C TYR A 333 -12.96 -6.25 -8.15
N HIS A 334 -12.04 -5.94 -9.05
CA HIS A 334 -12.24 -4.86 -10.01
C HIS A 334 -12.65 -5.48 -11.36
N SER A 335 -13.88 -5.27 -11.83
CA SER A 335 -14.38 -5.82 -13.11
C SER A 335 -14.26 -4.86 -14.30
N ALA A 336 -13.96 -3.58 -14.04
CA ALA A 336 -14.03 -2.49 -15.02
C ALA A 336 -15.42 -2.28 -15.64
N TYR A 337 -16.49 -2.68 -14.94
CA TYR A 337 -17.87 -2.47 -15.39
C TYR A 337 -18.17 -1.02 -15.79
N HIS A 338 -17.57 -0.02 -15.12
CA HIS A 338 -17.72 1.39 -15.45
C HIS A 338 -17.21 1.78 -16.86
N VAL A 339 -16.38 0.93 -17.48
CA VAL A 339 -15.95 1.06 -18.88
C VAL A 339 -16.64 0.02 -19.78
N ARG A 340 -16.76 -1.23 -19.31
CA ARG A 340 -17.29 -2.36 -20.11
C ARG A 340 -18.81 -2.29 -20.30
N GLY A 341 -19.55 -1.95 -19.23
CA GLY A 341 -21.01 -1.80 -19.22
C GLY A 341 -21.83 -3.10 -19.20
N ASP A 342 -21.22 -4.24 -19.51
CA ASP A 342 -21.93 -5.51 -19.71
C ASP A 342 -21.38 -6.71 -18.90
N SER A 343 -20.17 -6.59 -18.34
CA SER A 343 -19.50 -7.68 -17.64
C SER A 343 -18.98 -7.25 -16.26
N THR A 344 -19.25 -8.10 -15.28
CA THR A 344 -18.73 -7.99 -13.90
C THR A 344 -17.62 -9.00 -13.62
N GLU A 345 -17.13 -9.69 -14.64
CA GLU A 345 -15.96 -10.56 -14.52
C GLU A 345 -14.71 -9.74 -14.16
N SER A 346 -13.88 -10.30 -13.29
CA SER A 346 -12.63 -9.67 -12.86
C SER A 346 -11.76 -9.22 -14.05
N LYS A 347 -11.14 -8.04 -13.92
CA LYS A 347 -10.10 -7.54 -14.85
C LYS A 347 -8.69 -8.03 -14.46
N GLY A 348 -8.56 -8.85 -13.41
CA GLY A 348 -7.28 -9.38 -12.92
C GLY A 348 -6.52 -8.45 -11.99
N ASP A 349 -7.17 -7.39 -11.50
CA ASP A 349 -6.56 -6.37 -10.65
C ASP A 349 -6.84 -6.68 -9.18
N GLY A 350 -5.82 -7.24 -8.53
CA GLY A 350 -5.86 -7.75 -7.16
C GLY A 350 -6.02 -9.26 -7.06
N TYR A 351 -6.09 -9.76 -5.83
CA TYR A 351 -5.93 -11.19 -5.53
C TYR A 351 -7.05 -12.07 -6.05
N CYS A 352 -8.18 -11.50 -6.45
CA CYS A 352 -9.23 -12.24 -7.14
C CYS A 352 -8.82 -12.68 -8.56
N GLY A 353 -7.74 -12.11 -9.13
CA GLY A 353 -7.08 -12.65 -10.32
C GLY A 353 -6.06 -13.77 -10.02
N TYR A 354 -5.76 -14.03 -8.74
CA TYR A 354 -4.68 -14.87 -8.24
C TYR A 354 -5.15 -15.69 -7.03
N VAL A 355 -6.29 -16.37 -7.20
CA VAL A 355 -7.08 -16.97 -6.13
C VAL A 355 -6.30 -18.05 -5.38
N HIS A 356 -5.45 -18.82 -6.06
CA HIS A 356 -4.65 -19.84 -5.38
C HIS A 356 -3.74 -19.24 -4.28
N GLU A 357 -2.95 -18.21 -4.62
CA GLU A 357 -2.11 -17.52 -3.63
C GLU A 357 -2.97 -16.82 -2.57
N ARG A 358 -4.10 -16.19 -2.96
CA ARG A 358 -5.04 -15.58 -2.00
C ARG A 358 -5.48 -16.58 -0.92
N GLU A 359 -5.92 -17.76 -1.32
CA GLU A 359 -6.42 -18.78 -0.40
C GLU A 359 -5.29 -19.38 0.46
N GLU A 360 -4.09 -19.55 -0.10
CA GLU A 360 -2.88 -19.97 0.64
C GLU A 360 -2.58 -19.00 1.78
N LEU A 361 -2.50 -17.69 1.46
CA LEU A 361 -2.24 -16.65 2.44
C LEU A 361 -3.36 -16.56 3.48
N THR A 362 -4.61 -16.59 3.04
CA THR A 362 -5.79 -16.46 3.91
C THR A 362 -5.89 -17.60 4.89
N THR A 363 -5.56 -18.83 4.47
CA THR A 363 -5.54 -20.01 5.36
C THR A 363 -4.57 -19.82 6.51
N VAL A 364 -3.40 -19.22 6.25
CA VAL A 364 -2.43 -18.90 7.31
C VAL A 364 -2.96 -17.81 8.24
N LEU A 365 -3.54 -16.75 7.69
CA LEU A 365 -4.08 -15.63 8.49
C LEU A 365 -5.24 -16.07 9.39
N ASP A 366 -6.13 -16.92 8.89
CA ASP A 366 -7.28 -17.47 9.63
C ASP A 366 -6.86 -18.35 10.82
N ALA A 367 -5.71 -19.02 10.71
CA ALA A 367 -5.18 -19.86 11.78
C ALA A 367 -4.54 -19.06 12.94
N ILE A 368 -4.30 -17.75 12.77
CA ILE A 368 -3.70 -16.91 13.81
C ILE A 368 -4.80 -16.45 14.78
N PRO A 369 -4.70 -16.73 16.09
CA PRO A 369 -5.71 -16.33 17.08
C PRO A 369 -5.59 -14.84 17.47
N LYS A 370 -5.49 -13.97 16.47
CA LYS A 370 -5.33 -12.52 16.57
C LYS A 370 -6.14 -11.86 15.45
N PRO A 371 -6.70 -10.66 15.68
CA PRO A 371 -7.34 -9.92 14.62
C PRO A 371 -6.36 -9.51 13.51
N VAL A 372 -6.74 -9.79 12.26
CA VAL A 372 -6.02 -9.42 11.05
C VAL A 372 -6.90 -8.47 10.24
N LEU A 373 -6.37 -7.29 9.96
CA LEU A 373 -7.08 -6.23 9.23
C LEU A 373 -6.33 -5.94 7.92
N LEU A 374 -6.91 -6.37 6.80
CA LEU A 374 -6.48 -5.99 5.46
C LEU A 374 -7.00 -4.57 5.17
N LEU A 375 -6.09 -3.66 4.83
CA LEU A 375 -6.40 -2.29 4.42
C LEU A 375 -6.05 -2.15 2.94
N THR A 376 -7.06 -2.04 2.09
CA THR A 376 -6.94 -2.21 0.63
C THR A 376 -7.44 -1.01 -0.19
N GLY A 377 -7.03 -0.90 -1.46
CA GLY A 377 -7.28 0.25 -2.33
C GLY A 377 -7.90 -0.10 -3.69
N ASP A 378 -7.46 0.60 -4.74
CA ASP A 378 -7.68 0.33 -6.18
C ASP A 378 -9.12 0.48 -6.72
N VAL A 379 -10.12 -0.22 -6.16
CA VAL A 379 -11.44 -0.40 -6.81
C VAL A 379 -12.29 0.87 -6.90
N HIS A 380 -11.90 1.95 -6.21
CA HIS A 380 -12.66 3.20 -6.06
C HIS A 380 -14.06 2.98 -5.45
N HIS A 381 -14.14 2.08 -4.47
CA HIS A 381 -15.36 1.78 -3.74
C HIS A 381 -15.04 1.48 -2.27
N PRO A 382 -15.60 2.21 -1.29
CA PRO A 382 -15.30 1.92 0.10
C PRO A 382 -16.13 0.73 0.58
N VAL A 383 -15.46 -0.25 1.18
CA VAL A 383 -16.07 -1.53 1.62
C VAL A 383 -15.56 -1.88 3.02
N ALA A 384 -16.43 -2.42 3.87
CA ALA A 384 -16.05 -3.19 5.03
C ALA A 384 -16.57 -4.63 4.86
N ALA A 385 -15.67 -5.59 4.91
CA ALA A 385 -15.99 -7.01 4.78
C ALA A 385 -15.36 -7.83 5.91
N GLN A 386 -16.09 -8.83 6.38
CA GLN A 386 -15.56 -9.85 7.28
C GLN A 386 -15.36 -11.13 6.45
N ILE A 387 -14.12 -11.61 6.41
CA ILE A 387 -13.68 -12.73 5.58
C ILE A 387 -13.80 -14.03 6.36
N THR A 388 -13.33 -14.02 7.61
CA THR A 388 -13.44 -15.10 8.58
C THR A 388 -13.76 -14.53 9.96
N ASP A 389 -13.67 -15.33 11.03
CA ASP A 389 -13.95 -14.83 12.38
C ASP A 389 -12.87 -13.87 12.89
N ASN A 390 -11.64 -13.94 12.37
CA ASN A 390 -10.51 -13.09 12.77
C ASN A 390 -9.89 -12.25 11.63
N VAL A 391 -10.35 -12.40 10.38
CA VAL A 391 -9.84 -11.65 9.22
C VAL A 391 -10.91 -10.70 8.67
N TRP A 392 -10.55 -9.41 8.55
CA TRP A 392 -11.39 -8.37 7.95
C TRP A 392 -10.67 -7.70 6.79
N GLU A 393 -11.43 -7.27 5.79
CA GLU A 393 -10.94 -6.39 4.72
C GLU A 393 -11.69 -5.06 4.74
N PHE A 394 -10.92 -3.97 4.69
CA PHE A 394 -11.41 -2.61 4.59
C PHE A 394 -10.82 -1.96 3.34
N LEU A 395 -11.66 -1.78 2.32
CA LEU A 395 -11.30 -1.01 1.13
C LEU A 395 -11.43 0.48 1.44
N VAL A 396 -10.31 1.20 1.49
CA VAL A 396 -10.18 2.59 1.95
C VAL A 396 -10.05 3.59 0.80
N SER A 397 -10.66 3.28 -0.35
CA SER A 397 -10.64 4.09 -1.58
C SER A 397 -12.06 4.49 -2.04
N PRO A 398 -12.21 5.54 -2.87
CA PRO A 398 -11.20 6.49 -3.30
C PRO A 398 -11.22 7.77 -2.46
N VAL A 399 -10.04 8.36 -2.26
CA VAL A 399 -9.93 9.68 -1.63
C VAL A 399 -10.30 10.80 -2.60
N ASN A 400 -10.01 10.66 -3.90
CA ASN A 400 -10.33 11.72 -4.88
C ASN A 400 -10.64 11.22 -6.30
N SER A 401 -10.23 10.00 -6.65
CA SER A 401 -10.59 9.39 -7.92
C SER A 401 -12.11 9.24 -8.05
N ALA A 402 -12.61 9.23 -9.29
CA ALA A 402 -14.04 9.06 -9.53
C ALA A 402 -14.51 7.71 -8.98
N ASN A 403 -15.60 7.73 -8.23
CA ASN A 403 -16.18 6.52 -7.68
C ASN A 403 -16.65 5.61 -8.79
N HIS A 404 -16.47 4.31 -8.58
CA HIS A 404 -16.98 3.33 -9.52
C HIS A 404 -18.39 2.87 -9.12
N PRO A 405 -19.28 2.63 -10.11
CA PRO A 405 -20.55 1.96 -9.89
C PRO A 405 -20.33 0.54 -9.33
N ILE A 406 -21.31 0.06 -8.56
CA ILE A 406 -21.27 -1.22 -7.84
C ILE A 406 -20.94 -2.44 -8.72
N GLY A 407 -21.31 -2.42 -10.00
CA GLY A 407 -20.91 -3.45 -10.96
C GLY A 407 -19.39 -3.59 -11.10
N THR A 408 -18.63 -2.52 -10.85
CA THR A 408 -17.15 -2.54 -10.89
C THR A 408 -16.58 -3.37 -9.74
N ALA A 409 -17.24 -3.37 -8.59
CA ALA A 409 -16.88 -4.17 -7.43
C ALA A 409 -17.36 -5.64 -7.51
N GLY A 410 -18.01 -6.04 -8.61
CA GLY A 410 -18.55 -7.39 -8.78
C GLY A 410 -19.99 -7.59 -8.31
N LEU A 411 -20.76 -6.51 -8.13
CA LEU A 411 -22.13 -6.54 -7.61
C LEU A 411 -22.28 -7.15 -6.19
N PRO A 412 -21.44 -6.78 -5.21
CA PRO A 412 -21.68 -7.19 -3.83
C PRO A 412 -23.01 -6.60 -3.31
N PRO A 413 -23.70 -7.27 -2.37
CA PRO A 413 -24.84 -6.66 -1.69
C PRO A 413 -24.39 -5.46 -0.84
N LEU A 414 -25.29 -4.51 -0.55
CA LEU A 414 -24.99 -3.38 0.34
C LEU A 414 -24.76 -3.81 1.81
N GLY A 415 -25.15 -5.04 2.12
CA GLY A 415 -24.87 -5.78 3.34
C GLY A 415 -25.41 -7.20 3.19
N GLY A 416 -24.65 -8.21 3.58
CA GLY A 416 -25.02 -9.61 3.40
C GLY A 416 -23.86 -10.49 2.94
N TRP A 417 -24.18 -11.61 2.30
CA TRP A 417 -23.19 -12.59 1.85
C TRP A 417 -22.81 -12.36 0.39
N PHE A 418 -21.52 -12.48 0.07
CA PHE A 418 -20.98 -12.30 -1.26
C PHE A 418 -20.08 -13.48 -1.61
N ASP A 419 -20.22 -14.01 -2.83
CA ASP A 419 -19.24 -14.94 -3.38
C ASP A 419 -18.07 -14.12 -3.94
N SER A 420 -16.86 -14.41 -3.47
CA SER A 420 -15.59 -13.83 -3.86
C SER A 420 -14.71 -14.89 -4.53
N GLU A 421 -14.89 -15.13 -5.83
CA GLU A 421 -14.21 -16.18 -6.60
C GLU A 421 -14.20 -17.54 -5.86
N GLY A 422 -15.38 -18.02 -5.44
CA GLY A 422 -15.56 -19.29 -4.77
C GLY A 422 -15.47 -19.25 -3.24
N ARG A 423 -15.14 -18.09 -2.64
CA ARG A 423 -15.18 -17.90 -1.19
C ARG A 423 -16.37 -17.03 -0.79
N THR A 424 -17.25 -17.56 0.05
CA THR A 424 -18.33 -16.77 0.64
C THR A 424 -17.81 -15.88 1.78
N ILE A 425 -18.00 -14.57 1.67
CA ILE A 425 -17.62 -13.56 2.67
C ILE A 425 -18.83 -12.73 3.11
N LYS A 426 -18.70 -11.99 4.22
CA LYS A 426 -19.74 -11.08 4.72
C LYS A 426 -19.40 -9.64 4.34
N ILE A 427 -20.23 -9.00 3.52
CA ILE A 427 -20.21 -7.55 3.34
C ILE A 427 -20.93 -6.92 4.53
N LYS A 428 -20.18 -6.17 5.32
CA LYS A 428 -20.67 -5.46 6.51
C LYS A 428 -21.23 -4.09 6.14
N TRP A 429 -20.56 -3.43 5.20
CA TRP A 429 -20.96 -2.15 4.64
C TRP A 429 -20.31 -1.91 3.28
N LEU A 430 -21.03 -1.22 2.41
CA LEU A 430 -20.57 -0.79 1.10
C LEU A 430 -21.05 0.64 0.83
N GLY A 431 -20.21 1.48 0.24
CA GLY A 431 -20.59 2.85 -0.17
C GLY A 431 -21.77 2.92 -1.14
N GLY A 432 -22.08 1.82 -1.84
CA GLY A 432 -23.34 1.63 -2.58
C GLY A 432 -23.56 2.54 -3.79
N TYR A 433 -22.52 2.91 -4.53
CA TYR A 433 -22.67 3.82 -5.65
C TYR A 433 -23.40 3.19 -6.85
N PRO A 434 -24.44 3.85 -7.41
CA PRO A 434 -25.38 3.19 -8.30
C PRO A 434 -24.90 3.08 -9.75
N ASP A 435 -25.25 1.98 -10.42
CA ASP A 435 -24.89 1.72 -11.83
C ASP A 435 -25.57 2.66 -12.83
N ASN A 436 -26.71 3.25 -12.46
CA ASN A 436 -27.48 4.14 -13.33
C ASN A 436 -26.94 5.59 -13.38
N VAL A 437 -25.85 5.89 -12.66
CA VAL A 437 -25.16 7.18 -12.70
C VAL A 437 -23.77 6.96 -13.30
N HIS A 438 -23.50 7.62 -14.43
CA HIS A 438 -22.18 7.61 -15.05
C HIS A 438 -21.09 7.94 -14.01
N TYR A 439 -20.05 7.12 -13.89
CA TYR A 439 -19.06 7.15 -12.80
C TYR A 439 -18.43 8.54 -12.57
N LEU A 440 -18.12 9.28 -13.65
CA LEU A 440 -17.64 10.68 -13.59
C LEU A 440 -18.61 11.70 -12.95
N ARG A 441 -19.88 11.33 -12.73
CA ARG A 441 -20.88 12.15 -12.04
C ARG A 441 -21.07 11.74 -10.59
N GLN A 442 -20.53 10.59 -10.18
CA GLN A 442 -20.48 10.17 -8.78
C GLN A 442 -19.37 10.98 -8.10
N ARG A 443 -19.72 11.70 -7.03
CA ARG A 443 -18.84 12.69 -6.39
C ARG A 443 -18.69 12.43 -4.90
N HIS A 444 -18.30 11.22 -4.55
CA HIS A 444 -18.03 10.84 -3.18
C HIS A 444 -16.52 10.79 -2.95
N THR A 445 -16.08 11.50 -1.93
CA THR A 445 -14.72 11.36 -1.39
C THR A 445 -14.84 10.71 -0.03
N VAL A 446 -14.03 9.68 0.23
CA VAL A 446 -14.07 8.95 1.50
C VAL A 446 -12.64 8.78 2.00
N TYR A 447 -12.45 8.91 3.30
CA TYR A 447 -11.20 8.58 3.97
C TYR A 447 -11.47 7.77 5.22
N SER A 448 -10.44 7.05 5.68
CA SER A 448 -10.55 6.25 6.90
C SER A 448 -9.68 6.82 8.02
N VAL A 449 -10.22 6.82 9.23
CA VAL A 449 -9.47 7.04 10.48
C VAL A 449 -9.62 5.81 11.34
N ILE A 450 -8.50 5.23 11.73
CA ILE A 450 -8.44 3.99 12.50
C ILE A 450 -7.87 4.32 13.87
N SER A 451 -8.58 3.92 14.93
CA SER A 451 -8.19 4.19 16.32
C SER A 451 -7.86 2.90 17.04
N VAL A 452 -6.70 2.84 17.70
CA VAL A 452 -6.25 1.75 18.54
C VAL A 452 -6.38 2.18 20.01
N ASN A 453 -7.23 1.47 20.74
CA ASN A 453 -7.58 1.73 22.12
C ASN A 453 -6.98 0.62 23.00
N ASN A 454 -5.86 0.95 23.64
CA ASN A 454 -5.09 0.06 24.48
C ASN A 454 -5.23 0.35 25.96
N ILE A 455 -5.52 1.61 26.32
CA ILE A 455 -5.58 2.06 27.70
C ILE A 455 -6.79 2.95 27.97
N VAL A 456 -7.24 2.91 29.22
CA VAL A 456 -8.02 3.98 29.85
C VAL A 456 -7.05 4.95 30.51
N LYS A 457 -7.32 6.25 30.38
CA LYS A 457 -6.62 7.31 31.10
C LYS A 457 -7.51 7.79 32.24
N ALA A 458 -7.04 7.70 33.49
CA ALA A 458 -7.78 8.16 34.67
C ALA A 458 -6.91 9.08 35.56
N GLY A 459 -7.52 9.86 36.45
CA GLY A 459 -6.79 10.62 37.46
C GLY A 459 -6.09 9.70 38.46
N ARG A 460 -4.92 10.09 38.98
CA ARG A 460 -4.25 9.35 40.06
C ARG A 460 -5.11 9.36 41.33
N LYS A 461 -4.92 8.35 42.21
CA LYS A 461 -5.58 8.31 43.53
C LYS A 461 -5.20 9.54 44.36
N GLU A 462 -3.92 9.94 44.29
CA GLU A 462 -3.36 11.07 45.03
C GLU A 462 -2.47 11.91 44.13
N GLY A 463 -2.47 13.23 44.36
CA GLY A 463 -1.64 14.20 43.64
C GLY A 463 -2.09 14.49 42.19
N PRO A 464 -1.43 15.45 41.53
CA PRO A 464 -1.72 15.77 40.13
C PRO A 464 -1.24 14.68 39.17
N GLY A 465 -1.91 14.57 38.03
CA GLY A 465 -1.52 13.70 36.92
C GLY A 465 -2.44 12.50 36.70
N TYR A 466 -1.99 11.58 35.86
CA TYR A 466 -2.79 10.46 35.37
C TYR A 466 -2.21 9.11 35.77
N GLN A 467 -3.09 8.12 35.84
CA GLN A 467 -2.78 6.70 35.78
C GLN A 467 -3.30 6.12 34.48
N PHE A 468 -2.61 5.08 34.00
CA PHE A 468 -2.91 4.40 32.75
C PHE A 468 -3.26 2.96 33.06
N LEU A 469 -4.41 2.51 32.53
CA LEU A 469 -4.97 1.20 32.81
C LEU A 469 -5.11 0.46 31.48
N ALA A 470 -4.34 -0.60 31.28
CA ALA A 470 -4.44 -1.41 30.08
C ALA A 470 -5.80 -2.13 30.02
N TYR A 471 -6.39 -2.20 28.83
CA TYR A 471 -7.50 -3.10 28.56
C TYR A 471 -7.00 -4.54 28.52
N ASP A 472 -7.74 -5.47 29.13
CA ASP A 472 -7.45 -6.91 29.04
C ASP A 472 -7.64 -7.42 27.61
N ALA A 473 -8.55 -6.79 26.87
CA ALA A 473 -8.75 -6.97 25.45
C ALA A 473 -8.78 -5.59 24.76
N PRO A 474 -7.65 -5.13 24.21
CA PRO A 474 -7.58 -3.92 23.41
C PRO A 474 -8.52 -3.95 22.20
N GLN A 475 -8.80 -2.78 21.65
CA GLN A 475 -9.76 -2.62 20.55
C GLN A 475 -9.19 -1.74 19.43
N VAL A 476 -9.55 -2.07 18.20
CA VAL A 476 -9.40 -1.23 17.01
C VAL A 476 -10.78 -0.80 16.56
N VAL A 477 -10.92 0.48 16.19
CA VAL A 477 -12.13 1.00 15.53
C VAL A 477 -11.73 1.56 14.18
N VAL A 478 -12.22 0.94 13.10
CA VAL A 478 -12.05 1.42 11.73
C VAL A 478 -13.25 2.29 11.39
N SER A 479 -13.03 3.57 11.05
CA SER A 479 -14.10 4.51 10.72
C SER A 479 -13.94 5.08 9.32
N PHE A 480 -15.01 5.05 8.53
CA PHE A 480 -15.12 5.71 7.24
C PHE A 480 -15.83 7.04 7.40
N HIS A 481 -15.27 8.09 6.79
CA HIS A 481 -15.78 9.45 6.89
C HIS A 481 -16.05 10.02 5.50
N ASP A 482 -17.09 10.85 5.41
CA ASP A 482 -17.31 11.70 4.23
C ASP A 482 -16.19 12.73 4.11
N GLY A 483 -15.56 12.80 2.94
CA GLY A 483 -14.40 13.64 2.69
C GLY A 483 -14.71 15.13 2.61
N TYR A 484 -15.98 15.54 2.47
CA TYR A 484 -16.36 16.96 2.47
C TYR A 484 -16.68 17.46 3.88
N THR A 485 -17.38 16.66 4.67
CA THR A 485 -17.93 17.11 5.98
C THR A 485 -17.14 16.56 7.17
N GLY A 486 -16.50 15.40 7.00
CA GLY A 486 -15.90 14.61 8.07
C GLY A 486 -16.91 13.81 8.90
N GLU A 487 -18.18 13.79 8.48
CA GLU A 487 -19.22 13.00 9.12
C GLU A 487 -18.92 11.50 9.01
N LEU A 488 -19.28 10.75 10.05
CA LEU A 488 -19.10 9.31 10.07
C LEU A 488 -20.10 8.65 9.13
N LEU A 489 -19.61 7.84 8.19
CA LEU A 489 -20.43 7.03 7.28
C LEU A 489 -20.62 5.62 7.82
N TYR A 490 -19.56 5.03 8.36
CA TYR A 490 -19.55 3.68 8.91
C TYR A 490 -18.42 3.49 9.92
N SER A 491 -18.60 2.59 10.87
CA SER A 491 -17.52 2.14 11.75
C SER A 491 -17.64 0.66 12.12
N GLU A 492 -16.52 -0.05 12.15
CA GLU A 492 -16.40 -1.41 12.70
C GLU A 492 -15.50 -1.37 13.94
N GLY A 493 -15.98 -1.91 15.06
CA GLY A 493 -15.17 -2.16 16.25
C GLY A 493 -14.71 -3.61 16.28
N ILE A 494 -13.40 -3.82 16.47
CA ILE A 494 -12.77 -5.14 16.51
C ILE A 494 -11.92 -5.22 17.79
N SER A 495 -12.12 -6.25 18.59
CA SER A 495 -11.39 -6.53 19.81
C SER A 495 -10.47 -7.73 19.63
N THR A 496 -9.38 -7.77 20.39
CA THR A 496 -8.53 -8.98 20.49
C THR A 496 -9.28 -10.21 21.00
N ILE A 497 -10.45 -10.03 21.62
CA ILE A 497 -11.32 -11.14 22.04
C ILE A 497 -12.14 -11.73 20.89
N ASP A 498 -12.41 -10.98 19.81
CA ASP A 498 -13.25 -11.45 18.69
C ASP A 498 -12.57 -12.58 17.93
N ALA A 499 -11.23 -12.62 17.93
CA ALA A 499 -10.42 -13.68 17.36
C ALA A 499 -10.24 -14.90 18.28
N LYS A 500 -10.88 -14.93 19.45
CA LYS A 500 -10.70 -15.98 20.47
C LYS A 500 -12.02 -16.72 20.72
N PRO A 501 -11.97 -18.05 20.98
CA PRO A 501 -13.15 -18.78 21.42
C PRO A 501 -13.60 -18.30 22.82
N PRO A 502 -14.87 -18.57 23.21
CA PRO A 502 -15.35 -18.29 24.56
C PRO A 502 -14.45 -18.88 25.65
N GLY A 503 -13.97 -18.02 26.55
CA GLY A 503 -13.08 -18.38 27.66
C GLY A 503 -13.78 -18.48 29.01
N LYS A 504 -13.00 -18.75 30.07
CA LYS A 504 -13.50 -18.70 31.45
C LYS A 504 -13.85 -17.24 31.82
N PRO A 505 -14.94 -17.01 32.60
CA PRO A 505 -15.25 -15.68 33.11
C PRO A 505 -14.09 -15.11 33.93
N GLY A 506 -13.87 -13.80 33.80
CA GLY A 506 -12.87 -13.09 34.62
C GLY A 506 -13.19 -13.18 36.11
N GLU A 507 -12.14 -13.27 36.94
CA GLU A 507 -12.31 -13.28 38.39
C GLU A 507 -12.95 -11.98 38.89
N LYS A 508 -13.91 -12.08 39.82
CA LYS A 508 -14.54 -10.92 40.47
C LYS A 508 -13.63 -10.30 41.54
N LYS A 509 -12.44 -9.87 41.15
CA LYS A 509 -11.46 -9.22 42.02
C LYS A 509 -11.27 -7.76 41.62
N ASN A 510 -11.25 -6.87 42.60
CA ASN A 510 -10.91 -5.48 42.36
C ASN A 510 -9.40 -5.33 42.12
N ARG A 511 -9.01 -5.12 40.86
CA ARG A 511 -7.61 -4.94 40.45
C ARG A 511 -7.02 -3.56 40.77
N PHE A 512 -7.85 -2.58 41.15
CA PHE A 512 -7.43 -1.17 41.32
C PHE A 512 -7.33 -0.71 42.77
N GLY A 513 -7.90 -1.50 43.71
CA GLY A 513 -8.17 -1.04 45.06
C GLY A 513 -9.47 -0.22 45.13
N HIS A 514 -9.89 0.12 46.34
CA HIS A 514 -11.10 0.93 46.56
C HIS A 514 -10.70 2.36 46.89
N TRP A 515 -11.42 3.38 46.40
CA TRP A 515 -11.00 4.78 46.55
C TRP A 515 -10.87 5.23 48.03
N ASN A 516 -11.65 4.63 48.94
CA ASN A 516 -11.62 4.91 50.38
C ASN A 516 -10.67 4.01 51.20
N LYS A 517 -9.90 3.15 50.53
CA LYS A 517 -8.82 2.34 51.12
C LYS A 517 -7.52 2.73 50.43
#